data_AF-A0A7S0CMD3-F1
#
_entry.id   AF-A0A7S0CMD3-F1
#
_cell.length_a   1.000
_cell.length_b   1.000
_cell.length_c   1.000
_cell.angle_alpha   90.00
_cell.angle_beta   90.00
_cell.angle_gamma   90.00
#
_symmetry.space_group_name_H-M   'P 1'
#
loop_
_entity.id
_entity.type
_entity.pdbx_description
1 polymer ?
#
loop_
_entity_poly.entity_id
_entity_poly.type
_entity_poly.pdbx_seq_one_letter_code
_entity_poly.pdbx_strand_id
1 'polypeptide(L)'
;AGCVLVHKIAGAASVAGKSLDEIVAIVGEVNGRIGTLGVALDSVTIPGAETINNRLDDKTIEIGLGIHGEAGMKQSPLLTADEMAKEMIDTIRDFGRKN
;
A
#
# COMPACT_ATOMS: atom_id res chain seq x y z
N ALA A 1 3.43 -2.10 2.17
CA ALA A 1 3.00 -3.14 3.12
C ALA A 1 3.12 -4.56 2.54
N GLY A 2 2.43 -4.88 1.43
CA GLY A 2 2.39 -6.24 0.86
C GLY A 2 3.75 -6.91 0.59
N CYS A 3 4.81 -6.14 0.32
CA CYS A 3 6.18 -6.65 0.16
C CYS A 3 6.66 -7.54 1.33
N VAL A 4 6.22 -7.28 2.57
CA VAL A 4 6.56 -8.13 3.73
C VAL A 4 6.03 -9.56 3.57
N LEU A 5 4.86 -9.74 2.96
CA LEU A 5 4.30 -11.07 2.69
C LEU A 5 5.12 -11.82 1.64
N VAL A 6 5.56 -11.10 0.60
CA VAL A 6 6.46 -11.64 -0.43
C VAL A 6 7.77 -12.11 0.19
N HIS A 7 8.40 -11.28 1.02
CA HIS A 7 9.62 -11.65 1.76
C HIS A 7 9.40 -12.89 2.64
N LYS A 8 8.27 -12.97 3.35
CA LYS A 8 7.99 -14.10 4.23
C LYS A 8 7.85 -15.41 3.46
N ILE A 9 7.20 -15.39 2.31
CA ILE A 9 7.03 -16.58 1.45
C ILE A 9 8.35 -16.95 0.78
N ALA A 10 9.11 -15.98 0.27
CA ALA A 10 10.43 -16.20 -0.30
C ALA A 10 11.38 -16.86 0.71
N GLY A 11 11.42 -16.34 1.94
CA GLY A 11 12.23 -16.89 3.02
C GLY A 11 11.81 -18.32 3.39
N ALA A 12 10.50 -18.60 3.45
CA ALA A 12 10.02 -19.95 3.72
C ALA A 12 10.38 -20.94 2.60
N ALA A 13 10.26 -20.55 1.33
CA ALA A 13 10.64 -21.37 0.19
C ALA A 13 12.16 -21.65 0.16
N SER A 14 12.97 -20.64 0.52
CA SER A 14 14.41 -20.79 0.68
C SER A 14 14.78 -21.80 1.78
N VAL A 15 14.16 -21.69 2.97
CA VAL A 15 14.38 -22.67 4.07
C VAL A 15 13.95 -24.08 3.67
N ALA A 16 12.95 -24.22 2.81
CA ALA A 16 12.52 -25.51 2.26
C ALA A 16 13.47 -26.08 1.18
N GLY A 17 14.59 -25.41 0.88
CA GLY A 17 15.61 -25.90 -0.06
C GLY A 17 15.25 -25.72 -1.53
N LYS A 18 14.30 -24.84 -1.86
CA LYS A 18 13.94 -24.55 -3.25
C LYS A 18 15.06 -23.82 -3.99
N SER A 19 15.17 -24.08 -5.28
CA SER A 19 16.07 -23.34 -6.18
C SER A 19 15.64 -21.88 -6.33
N LEU A 20 16.56 -21.04 -6.80
CA LEU A 20 16.26 -19.63 -7.07
C LEU A 20 15.11 -19.48 -8.07
N ASP A 21 15.11 -20.26 -9.15
CA ASP A 21 14.07 -20.22 -10.18
C ASP A 21 12.69 -20.58 -9.62
N GLU A 22 12.60 -21.59 -8.76
CA GLU A 22 11.36 -21.94 -8.07
C GLU A 22 10.89 -20.84 -7.12
N ILE A 23 11.82 -20.23 -6.37
CA ILE A 23 11.48 -19.11 -5.47
C ILE A 23 10.93 -17.94 -6.27
N VAL A 24 11.60 -17.57 -7.38
CA VAL A 24 11.16 -16.51 -8.30
C VAL A 24 9.77 -16.79 -8.86
N ALA A 25 9.49 -18.03 -9.28
CA ALA A 25 8.17 -18.42 -9.76
C ALA A 25 7.10 -18.26 -8.68
N ILE A 26 7.36 -18.73 -7.45
CA ILE A 26 6.43 -18.65 -6.31
C ILE A 26 6.14 -17.19 -5.95
N VAL A 27 7.18 -16.37 -5.79
CA VAL A 27 7.00 -14.96 -5.40
C VAL A 27 6.34 -14.15 -6.51
N GLY A 28 6.58 -14.50 -7.78
CA GLY A 28 5.90 -13.90 -8.93
C GLY A 28 4.39 -14.11 -8.87
N GLU A 29 3.95 -15.35 -8.61
CA GLU A 29 2.53 -15.66 -8.44
C GLU A 29 1.93 -14.90 -7.26
N VAL A 30 2.60 -14.93 -6.11
CA VAL A 30 2.14 -14.24 -4.89
C VAL A 30 2.02 -12.74 -5.11
N ASN A 31 3.02 -12.12 -5.73
CA ASN A 31 3.02 -10.68 -5.98
C ASN A 31 1.86 -10.27 -6.91
N GLY A 32 1.52 -11.10 -7.90
CA GLY A 32 0.37 -10.89 -8.78
C GLY A 32 -1.00 -11.00 -8.07
N ARG A 33 -1.05 -11.53 -6.85
CA ARG A 33 -2.29 -11.72 -6.07
C ARG A 33 -2.40 -10.79 -4.86
N ILE A 34 -1.46 -9.86 -4.67
CA ILE A 34 -1.47 -8.91 -3.55
C ILE A 34 -2.01 -7.56 -4.00
N GLY A 35 -3.09 -7.11 -3.36
CA GLY A 35 -3.54 -5.71 -3.39
C GLY A 35 -3.20 -5.02 -2.07
N THR A 36 -2.77 -3.76 -2.12
CA THR A 36 -2.54 -2.93 -0.92
C THR A 36 -3.02 -1.51 -1.22
N LEU A 37 -3.78 -0.93 -0.29
CA LEU A 37 -4.15 0.48 -0.30
C LEU A 37 -3.99 1.04 1.11
N GLY A 38 -3.41 2.23 1.21
CA GLY A 38 -3.31 3.00 2.45
C GLY A 38 -4.18 4.25 2.40
N VAL A 39 -4.48 4.81 3.56
CA VAL A 39 -5.12 6.12 3.70
C VAL A 39 -4.30 6.94 4.70
N ALA A 40 -4.02 8.19 4.35
CA ALA A 40 -3.33 9.14 5.21
C ALA A 40 -4.33 10.14 5.78
N LEU A 41 -4.23 10.38 7.09
CA LEU A 41 -4.98 11.42 7.80
C LEU A 41 -4.18 12.73 7.91
N ASP A 42 -2.87 12.67 7.66
CA ASP A 42 -1.95 13.79 7.72
C ASP A 42 -0.75 13.50 6.80
N SER A 43 0.03 14.54 6.52
CA SER A 43 1.22 14.51 5.67
C SER A 43 2.46 14.02 6.43
N VAL A 44 3.44 13.51 5.69
CA VAL A 44 4.73 13.13 6.25
C VAL A 44 5.58 14.38 6.50
N THR A 45 6.15 14.49 7.70
CA THR A 45 7.20 15.47 8.00
C THR A 45 8.57 14.83 7.81
N ILE A 46 9.38 15.37 6.89
CA ILE A 46 10.75 14.91 6.65
C ILE A 46 11.72 15.70 7.55
N PRO A 47 12.50 15.04 8.41
CA PRO A 47 13.49 15.73 9.23
C PRO A 47 14.48 16.56 8.39
N GLY A 48 14.62 17.84 8.71
CA GLY A 48 15.53 18.75 8.00
C GLY A 48 15.00 19.29 6.68
N ALA A 49 13.74 19.02 6.31
CA ALA A 49 13.13 19.66 5.14
C ALA A 49 12.95 21.17 5.36
N GLU A 50 13.25 21.96 4.33
CA GLU A 50 13.07 23.42 4.36
C GLU A 50 11.59 23.83 4.42
N THR A 51 10.70 22.96 3.92
CA THR A 51 9.26 23.17 3.90
C THR A 51 8.54 21.96 4.50
N ILE A 52 7.49 22.26 5.28
CA ILE A 52 6.56 21.24 5.79
C ILE A 52 5.56 20.95 4.68
N ASN A 53 5.37 19.67 4.37
CA ASN A 53 4.30 19.23 3.48
C ASN A 53 2.96 19.42 4.21
N ASN A 54 2.17 20.42 3.80
CA ASN A 54 0.88 20.78 4.40
C ASN A 54 -0.30 20.43 3.49
N ARG A 55 -0.18 19.34 2.75
CA ARG A 55 -1.13 18.95 1.72
C ARG A 55 -2.48 18.46 2.27
N LEU A 56 -2.54 18.11 3.55
CA LEU A 56 -3.76 17.68 4.25
C LEU A 56 -4.00 18.58 5.46
N ASP A 57 -5.27 18.91 5.68
CA ASP A 57 -5.75 19.58 6.89
C ASP A 57 -6.56 18.59 7.74
N ASP A 58 -7.02 19.04 8.92
CA ASP A 58 -7.79 18.20 9.87
C ASP A 58 -9.13 17.68 9.33
N LYS A 59 -9.54 18.09 8.12
CA LYS A 59 -10.82 17.73 7.49
C LYS A 59 -10.64 16.93 6.22
N THR A 60 -9.40 16.67 5.80
CA THR A 60 -9.08 16.06 4.51
C THR A 60 -8.17 14.86 4.71
N ILE A 61 -8.50 13.76 4.03
CA ILE A 61 -7.69 12.55 3.97
C ILE A 61 -7.16 12.35 2.56
N GLU A 62 -6.12 11.53 2.44
CA GLU A 62 -5.62 11.09 1.15
C GLU A 62 -5.63 9.58 1.01
N ILE A 63 -6.35 9.11 0.01
CA ILE A 63 -6.45 7.69 -0.33
C ILE A 63 -5.32 7.35 -1.29
N GLY A 64 -4.51 6.38 -0.90
CA GLY A 64 -3.39 5.88 -1.69
C GLY A 64 -2.10 6.69 -1.56
N LEU A 65 -1.95 7.55 -0.54
CA LEU A 65 -0.69 8.27 -0.30
C LEU A 65 0.49 7.27 -0.20
N GLY A 66 1.59 7.60 -0.87
CA GLY A 66 2.81 6.80 -0.86
C GLY A 66 3.48 6.77 0.52
N ILE A 67 4.28 5.74 0.77
CA ILE A 67 4.94 5.53 2.07
C ILE A 67 6.01 6.59 2.41
N HIS A 68 6.43 7.39 1.44
CA HIS A 68 7.33 8.53 1.63
C HIS A 68 6.61 9.87 1.44
N GLY A 69 5.27 9.88 1.38
CA GLY A 69 4.46 11.07 1.17
C GLY A 69 4.21 11.44 -0.30
N GLU A 70 4.46 10.52 -1.23
CA GLU A 70 4.14 10.70 -2.64
C GLU A 70 2.62 10.83 -2.86
N ALA A 71 2.22 11.60 -3.88
CA ALA A 71 0.81 11.82 -4.16
C ALA A 71 0.07 10.52 -4.45
N GLY A 72 -1.05 10.33 -3.76
CA GLY A 72 -1.93 9.18 -3.88
C GLY A 72 -2.97 9.33 -4.98
N MET A 73 -4.00 8.48 -4.89
CA MET A 73 -5.07 8.39 -5.88
C MET A 73 -5.98 9.62 -5.85
N LYS A 74 -6.42 10.03 -4.66
CA LYS A 74 -7.30 11.19 -4.47
C LYS A 74 -7.29 11.71 -3.04
N GLN A 75 -7.57 13.00 -2.90
CA GLN A 75 -7.98 13.59 -1.63
C GLN A 75 -9.50 13.54 -1.47
N SER A 76 -9.96 13.42 -0.24
CA SER A 76 -11.38 13.33 0.13
C SER A 76 -11.61 14.04 1.46
N PRO A 77 -12.82 14.55 1.76
CA PRO A 77 -13.19 14.87 3.13
C PRO A 77 -12.97 13.68 4.07
N LEU A 78 -12.73 13.96 5.34
CA LEU A 78 -12.60 12.97 6.39
C LEU A 78 -13.86 12.08 6.43
N LEU A 79 -13.63 10.78 6.31
CA LEU A 79 -14.66 9.75 6.32
C LEU A 79 -14.76 9.10 7.70
N THR A 80 -15.91 8.53 8.00
CA THR A 80 -16.01 7.57 9.10
C THR A 80 -15.13 6.34 8.82
N ALA A 81 -14.77 5.60 9.87
CA ALA A 81 -13.96 4.38 9.70
C ALA A 81 -14.64 3.34 8.78
N ASP A 82 -15.96 3.21 8.85
CA ASP A 82 -16.73 2.28 8.03
C ASP A 82 -16.74 2.69 6.55
N GLU A 83 -16.95 3.97 6.27
CA GLU A 83 -16.87 4.52 4.91
C GLU A 83 -15.47 4.36 4.33
N MET A 84 -14.43 4.62 5.13
CA MET A 84 -13.04 4.47 4.73
C MET A 84 -12.71 3.00 4.42
N ALA A 85 -13.09 2.07 5.28
CA ALA A 85 -12.89 0.64 5.06
C ALA A 85 -13.60 0.17 3.77
N LYS A 86 -14.84 0.62 3.56
CA LYS A 86 -15.61 0.34 2.34
C LYS A 86 -14.89 0.84 1.09
N GLU A 87 -14.47 2.10 1.08
CA GLU A 87 -13.74 2.71 -0.02
C GLU A 87 -12.45 1.94 -0.33
N MET A 88 -11.70 1.53 0.70
CA MET A 88 -10.46 0.78 0.51
C MET A 88 -10.69 -0.59 -0.14
N ILE A 89 -11.69 -1.33 0.33
CA ILE A 89 -12.02 -2.66 -0.21
C ILE A 89 -12.56 -2.56 -1.63
N ASP A 90 -13.47 -1.61 -1.90
CA ASP A 90 -14.02 -1.40 -3.23
C ASP A 90 -12.90 -1.02 -4.22
N THR A 91 -12.00 -0.10 -3.82
CA THR A 91 -10.85 0.29 -4.64
C THR A 91 -9.93 -0.89 -4.95
N ILE A 92 -9.56 -1.70 -3.96
CA ILE A 92 -8.71 -2.88 -4.17
C ILE A 92 -9.37 -3.87 -5.12
N ARG A 93 -10.68 -4.12 -4.95
CA ARG A 93 -11.45 -5.04 -5.79
C ARG A 93 -11.51 -4.55 -7.24
N ASP A 94 -11.75 -3.27 -7.44
CA ASP A 94 -12.03 -2.70 -8.76
C ASP A 94 -10.75 -2.46 -9.57
N PHE A 95 -9.63 -2.13 -8.91
CA PHE A 95 -8.30 -2.11 -9.56
C PHE A 95 -7.75 -3.52 -9.79
N GLY A 96 -7.92 -4.44 -8.83
CA GLY A 96 -7.35 -5.79 -8.88
C GLY A 96 -8.01 -6.74 -9.88
N ARG A 97 -9.16 -6.38 -10.46
CA ARG A 97 -9.92 -7.21 -11.42
C ARG A 97 -9.83 -6.76 -12.87
N LYS A 98 -9.05 -5.71 -13.18
CA LYS A 98 -8.91 -5.19 -14.55
C LYS A 98 -7.88 -5.94 -15.41
N ASN A 99 -7.34 -7.06 -14.93
CA ASN A 99 -6.45 -7.95 -15.68
C ASN A 99 -7.05 -9.36 -15.73
#